data_AF-A0A957AV28-F1
#
_entry.id   AF-A0A957AV28-F1
#
_cell.length_a   1.000
_cell.length_b   1.000
_cell.length_c   1.000
_cell.angle_alpha   90.00
_cell.angle_beta   90.00
_cell.angle_gamma   90.00
#
_symmetry.space_group_name_H-M   'P 1'
#
loop_
_entity.id
_entity.type
_entity.pdbx_description
1 polymer ?
#
loop_
_entity_poly.entity_id
_entity_poly.type
_entity_poly.pdbx_seq_one_letter_code
_entity_poly.pdbx_strand_id
1 'polypeptide(L)'
;MITTSSVGIVHTQYFTFAEKESFRLESGAALSPVTLAYETYGTLNEDRSNAILICHALSGSAHAAGFHAPDDDKAGWWDDCIGPGKAFDTDRYFVICSNVLGSCYGTTGPTETNPVTGKPYGLQFPVVTIGDMVRAQIRLIDHLGIDQLFCVAGGSMGGMQ
;
A
#
# COMPACT_ATOMS: atom_id res chain seq x y z
N MET A 1 -19.62 -10.87 11.01
CA MET A 1 -20.80 -10.28 10.36
C MET A 1 -20.37 -8.96 9.74
N ILE A 2 -20.40 -8.85 8.42
CA ILE A 2 -20.11 -7.61 7.70
C ILE A 2 -21.23 -6.62 8.04
N THR A 3 -20.89 -5.52 8.71
CA THR A 3 -21.84 -4.46 9.10
C THR A 3 -22.06 -3.49 7.92
N THR A 4 -23.12 -2.69 7.97
CA THR A 4 -23.42 -1.68 6.94
C THR A 4 -22.35 -0.58 6.80
N SER A 5 -21.46 -0.45 7.79
CA SER A 5 -20.34 0.50 7.80
C SER A 5 -18.99 -0.16 7.45
N SER A 6 -19.01 -1.41 6.99
CA SER A 6 -17.81 -2.11 6.52
C SER A 6 -17.65 -1.94 5.01
N VAL A 7 -16.41 -1.89 4.54
CA VAL A 7 -16.09 -1.93 3.10
C VAL A 7 -16.26 -3.33 2.50
N GLY A 8 -16.58 -4.34 3.31
CA GLY A 8 -16.87 -5.70 2.86
C GLY A 8 -15.61 -6.49 2.51
N ILE A 9 -15.73 -7.35 1.49
CA ILE A 9 -14.62 -8.16 0.99
C ILE A 9 -13.73 -7.32 0.07
N VAL A 10 -12.42 -7.37 0.31
CA VAL A 10 -11.40 -6.64 -0.43
C VAL A 10 -10.31 -7.59 -0.88
N HIS A 11 -9.66 -7.24 -1.99
CA HIS A 11 -8.61 -8.05 -2.58
C HIS A 11 -7.35 -7.21 -2.78
N THR A 12 -6.24 -7.76 -2.30
CA THR A 12 -4.92 -7.19 -2.55
C THR A 12 -4.62 -7.17 -4.04
N GLN A 13 -4.26 -6.00 -4.53
CA GLN A 13 -3.79 -5.76 -5.90
C GLN A 13 -2.27 -5.60 -5.89
N TYR A 14 -1.66 -5.83 -7.05
CA TYR A 14 -0.21 -5.75 -7.22
C TYR A 14 0.12 -4.86 -8.40
N PHE A 15 1.02 -3.90 -8.17
CA PHE A 15 1.56 -3.02 -9.20
C PHE A 15 3.07 -3.22 -9.30
N THR A 16 3.54 -3.69 -10.45
CA THR A 16 4.97 -3.89 -10.72
C THR A 16 5.50 -2.77 -11.60
N PHE A 17 6.64 -2.21 -11.21
CA PHE A 17 7.37 -1.19 -11.96
C PHE A 17 8.88 -1.48 -11.92
N ALA A 18 9.66 -0.57 -12.52
CA ALA A 18 11.11 -0.65 -12.59
C ALA A 18 11.64 -1.93 -13.27
N GLU A 19 10.91 -2.46 -14.25
CA GLU A 19 11.34 -3.64 -15.03
C GLU A 19 12.46 -3.32 -16.02
N LYS A 20 12.46 -2.10 -16.58
CA LYS A 20 13.45 -1.64 -17.56
C LYS A 20 14.50 -0.72 -16.95
N GLU A 21 14.05 0.21 -16.11
CA GLU A 21 14.88 1.16 -15.40
C GLU A 21 14.80 0.89 -13.91
N SER A 22 15.94 0.55 -13.30
CA SER A 22 15.97 0.13 -11.91
C SER A 22 15.58 1.26 -10.96
N PHE A 23 14.88 0.90 -9.89
CA PHE A 23 14.53 1.82 -8.82
C PHE A 23 15.73 2.03 -7.92
N ARG A 24 16.32 3.24 -8.00
CA ARG A 24 17.48 3.62 -7.18
C ARG A 24 17.04 4.04 -5.79
N LEU A 25 17.62 3.37 -4.80
CA LEU A 25 17.42 3.66 -3.38
C LEU A 25 18.39 4.76 -2.93
N GLU A 26 18.08 5.40 -1.79
CA GLU A 26 18.94 6.42 -1.18
C GLU A 26 20.30 5.87 -0.76
N SER A 27 20.37 4.57 -0.47
CA SER A 27 21.62 3.85 -0.21
C SER A 27 22.52 3.69 -1.45
N GLY A 28 22.04 4.05 -2.65
CA GLY A 28 22.72 3.85 -3.92
C GLY A 28 22.52 2.46 -4.53
N ALA A 29 21.92 1.52 -3.78
CA ALA A 29 21.48 0.23 -4.30
C ALA A 29 20.32 0.39 -5.30
N ALA A 30 20.06 -0.67 -6.07
CA ALA A 30 19.03 -0.68 -7.10
C ALA A 30 18.17 -1.94 -7.01
N LEU A 31 16.86 -1.77 -7.16
CA LEU A 31 15.89 -2.87 -7.24
C LEU A 31 15.24 -2.92 -8.63
N SER A 32 15.04 -4.12 -9.16
CA SER A 32 14.45 -4.36 -10.47
C SER A 32 14.02 -5.83 -10.61
N PRO A 33 12.72 -6.14 -10.85
CA PRO A 33 11.59 -5.21 -10.76
C PRO A 33 11.22 -4.89 -9.30
N VAL A 34 10.31 -3.94 -9.11
CA VAL A 34 9.70 -3.63 -7.80
C VAL A 34 8.19 -3.81 -7.91
N THR A 35 7.61 -4.59 -6.99
CA THR A 35 6.17 -4.83 -6.87
C THR A 35 5.67 -4.21 -5.58
N LEU A 36 4.60 -3.42 -5.67
CA LEU A 36 3.82 -2.94 -4.52
C LEU A 36 2.52 -3.73 -4.40
N ALA A 37 2.29 -4.29 -3.21
CA ALA A 37 0.97 -4.77 -2.80
C ALA A 37 0.15 -3.59 -2.25
N TYR A 38 -1.09 -3.43 -2.70
CA TYR A 38 -1.97 -2.36 -2.26
C TYR A 38 -3.44 -2.77 -2.29
N GLU A 39 -4.25 -2.04 -1.54
CA GLU A 39 -5.71 -2.14 -1.55
C GLU A 39 -6.33 -0.76 -1.74
N THR A 40 -7.59 -0.76 -2.21
CA THR A 40 -8.37 0.45 -2.45
C THR A 40 -9.78 0.27 -1.93
N TYR A 41 -10.36 1.35 -1.39
CA TYR A 41 -11.69 1.36 -0.79
C TYR A 41 -12.48 2.58 -1.27
N GLY A 42 -13.76 2.40 -1.59
CA GLY A 42 -14.57 3.46 -2.21
C GLY A 42 -14.34 3.58 -3.72
N THR A 43 -14.74 4.71 -4.31
CA THR A 43 -14.68 4.93 -5.76
C THR A 43 -13.96 6.23 -6.10
N LEU A 44 -12.98 6.16 -7.01
CA LEU A 44 -12.29 7.33 -7.55
C LEU A 44 -13.24 8.13 -8.44
N ASN A 45 -13.38 9.42 -8.18
CA ASN A 45 -14.25 10.31 -8.97
C ASN A 45 -13.62 10.68 -10.33
N GLU A 46 -14.42 11.26 -11.23
CA GLU A 46 -14.02 11.54 -12.62
C GLU A 46 -12.80 12.46 -12.73
N ASP A 47 -12.71 13.48 -11.86
CA ASP A 47 -11.58 14.42 -11.81
C ASP A 47 -10.43 13.96 -10.91
N ARG A 48 -10.56 12.77 -10.29
CA ARG A 48 -9.56 12.09 -9.45
C ARG A 48 -9.10 12.91 -8.25
N SER A 49 -9.90 13.86 -7.79
CA SER A 49 -9.59 14.77 -6.68
C SER A 49 -9.92 14.20 -5.29
N ASN A 50 -10.60 13.05 -5.21
CA ASN A 50 -11.08 12.48 -3.93
C ASN A 50 -10.19 11.37 -3.34
N ALA A 51 -8.93 11.26 -3.79
CA ALA A 51 -8.03 10.19 -3.36
C ALA A 51 -7.33 10.47 -2.02
N ILE A 52 -7.33 9.51 -1.11
CA ILE A 52 -6.62 9.56 0.19
C ILE A 52 -5.60 8.42 0.25
N LEU A 53 -4.34 8.72 0.55
CA LEU A 53 -3.33 7.71 0.83
C LEU A 53 -3.20 7.45 2.33
N ILE A 54 -3.38 6.19 2.73
CA ILE A 54 -3.17 5.70 4.09
C ILE A 54 -1.80 5.02 4.16
N CYS A 55 -0.97 5.51 5.08
CA CYS A 55 0.37 5.00 5.35
C CYS A 55 0.35 4.15 6.62
N HIS A 56 0.67 2.86 6.51
CA HIS A 56 0.58 1.94 7.65
C HIS A 56 1.76 2.11 8.63
N ALA A 57 1.52 1.76 9.90
CA ALA A 57 2.54 1.71 10.94
C ALA A 57 3.44 0.45 10.81
N LEU A 58 4.43 0.28 11.69
CA LEU A 58 5.45 -0.78 11.57
C LEU A 58 4.88 -2.20 11.37
N SER A 59 3.82 -2.56 12.07
CA SER A 59 3.19 -3.89 12.01
C SER A 59 2.02 -3.99 11.03
N GLY A 60 1.69 -2.90 10.34
CA GLY A 60 0.60 -2.85 9.38
C GLY A 60 0.98 -3.42 8.01
N SER A 61 0.01 -3.47 7.12
CA SER A 61 0.16 -3.90 5.73
C SER A 61 -0.75 -3.07 4.82
N ALA A 62 -0.88 -3.46 3.54
CA ALA A 62 -1.88 -2.90 2.63
C ALA A 62 -3.32 -3.08 3.12
N HIS A 63 -3.58 -4.07 3.99
CA HIS A 63 -4.93 -4.41 4.44
C HIS A 63 -5.42 -3.51 5.58
N ALA A 64 -5.81 -2.28 5.24
CA ALA A 64 -6.23 -1.26 6.20
C ALA A 64 -7.70 -1.38 6.62
N ALA A 65 -8.57 -1.96 5.79
CA ALA A 65 -10.00 -2.10 6.09
C ALA A 65 -10.61 -3.33 5.41
N GLY A 66 -11.81 -3.73 5.85
CA GLY A 66 -12.55 -4.85 5.28
C GLY A 66 -11.99 -6.21 5.65
N PHE A 67 -12.35 -7.23 4.89
CA PHE A 67 -11.94 -8.63 5.09
C PHE A 67 -11.44 -9.22 3.77
N HIS A 68 -10.56 -10.23 3.81
CA HIS A 68 -10.14 -10.96 2.60
C HIS A 68 -11.08 -12.11 2.28
N ALA A 69 -11.70 -12.72 3.30
CA ALA A 69 -12.67 -13.79 3.17
C ALA A 69 -13.90 -13.59 4.09
N PRO A 70 -15.08 -14.15 3.74
CA PRO A 70 -16.29 -14.00 4.55
C PRO A 70 -16.20 -14.57 5.98
N ASP A 71 -15.28 -15.52 6.21
CA ASP A 71 -15.05 -16.21 7.47
C ASP A 71 -13.83 -15.67 8.25
N ASP A 72 -13.18 -14.61 7.77
CA ASP A 72 -12.12 -13.93 8.51
C ASP A 72 -12.62 -13.43 9.87
N ASP A 73 -11.82 -13.65 10.91
CA ASP A 73 -12.13 -13.26 12.28
C ASP A 73 -11.78 -11.79 12.59
N LYS A 74 -10.98 -11.16 11.72
CA LYS A 74 -10.48 -9.79 11.89
C LYS A 74 -10.55 -9.03 10.58
N ALA A 75 -10.99 -7.78 10.70
CA ALA A 75 -10.91 -6.82 9.62
C ALA A 75 -9.49 -6.21 9.53
N GLY A 76 -9.27 -5.40 8.49
CA GLY A 76 -8.05 -4.62 8.31
C GLY A 76 -7.69 -3.74 9.51
N TRP A 77 -6.40 -3.40 9.61
CA TRP A 77 -5.80 -2.86 10.84
C TRP A 77 -6.33 -1.48 11.27
N TRP A 78 -7.04 -0.76 10.39
CA TRP A 78 -7.68 0.52 10.68
C TRP A 78 -9.17 0.55 10.30
N ASP A 79 -9.84 -0.62 10.26
CA ASP A 79 -11.22 -0.73 9.77
C ASP A 79 -12.16 0.24 10.48
N ASP A 80 -12.06 0.42 11.80
CA ASP A 80 -12.91 1.35 12.56
C ASP A 80 -12.88 2.80 12.04
N CYS A 81 -11.82 3.21 11.34
CA CYS A 81 -11.69 4.53 10.75
C CYS A 81 -12.01 4.59 9.25
N ILE A 82 -12.00 3.48 8.53
CA ILE A 82 -12.14 3.43 7.06
C ILE A 82 -13.41 2.66 6.67
N GLY A 83 -14.32 3.32 5.94
CA GLY A 83 -15.53 2.70 5.43
C GLY A 83 -16.72 3.66 5.31
N PRO A 84 -17.90 3.17 4.90
CA PRO A 84 -19.08 4.02 4.67
C PRO A 84 -19.46 4.82 5.92
N GLY A 85 -19.43 6.15 5.82
CA GLY A 85 -19.75 7.08 6.91
C GLY A 85 -18.72 7.16 8.05
N LYS A 86 -17.55 6.51 7.93
CA LYS A 86 -16.46 6.57 8.93
C LYS A 86 -15.57 7.81 8.72
N ALA A 87 -14.51 7.96 9.52
CA ALA A 87 -13.61 9.11 9.46
C ALA A 87 -12.95 9.29 8.08
N PHE A 88 -12.47 8.18 7.51
CA PHE A 88 -12.10 8.06 6.11
C PHE A 88 -13.28 7.45 5.35
N ASP A 89 -14.23 8.32 5.02
CA ASP A 89 -15.53 7.96 4.47
C ASP A 89 -15.43 7.46 3.03
N THR A 90 -15.63 6.15 2.82
CA THR A 90 -15.55 5.54 1.48
C THR A 90 -16.76 5.79 0.60
N ASP A 91 -17.84 6.40 1.13
CA ASP A 91 -18.94 6.89 0.30
C ASP A 91 -18.54 8.19 -0.43
N ARG A 92 -17.46 8.84 0.01
CA ARG A 92 -17.00 10.14 -0.50
C ARG A 92 -15.61 10.09 -1.11
N TYR A 93 -14.71 9.32 -0.52
CA TYR A 93 -13.30 9.29 -0.88
C TYR A 93 -12.88 7.94 -1.44
N PHE A 94 -11.87 7.98 -2.30
CA PHE A 94 -11.15 6.81 -2.77
C PHE A 94 -9.91 6.62 -1.89
N VAL A 95 -10.00 5.69 -0.95
CA VAL A 95 -8.95 5.43 0.02
C VAL A 95 -8.00 4.37 -0.52
N ILE A 96 -6.69 4.60 -0.43
CA ILE A 96 -5.62 3.73 -0.93
C ILE A 96 -4.73 3.37 0.25
N CYS A 97 -4.34 2.11 0.40
CA CYS A 97 -3.29 1.71 1.33
C CYS A 97 -2.33 0.75 0.63
N SER A 98 -1.05 1.12 0.56
CA SER A 98 0.00 0.26 0.01
C SER A 98 0.91 -0.26 1.11
N ASN A 99 1.35 -1.50 0.98
CA ASN A 99 2.40 -2.04 1.83
C ASN A 99 3.76 -1.45 1.44
N VAL A 100 4.59 -1.11 2.43
CA VAL A 100 5.88 -0.43 2.19
C VAL A 100 6.95 -1.34 1.59
N LEU A 101 7.89 -0.74 0.86
CA LEU A 101 9.10 -1.40 0.38
C LEU A 101 9.88 -2.00 1.56
N GLY A 102 10.31 -3.26 1.44
CA GLY A 102 11.02 -3.97 2.51
C GLY A 102 10.11 -4.68 3.52
N SER A 103 8.79 -4.53 3.43
CA SER A 103 7.82 -5.29 4.23
C SER A 103 7.74 -6.76 3.79
N CYS A 104 7.14 -7.62 4.61
CA CYS A 104 6.91 -9.05 4.33
C CYS A 104 5.48 -9.37 3.86
N TYR A 105 4.62 -8.37 3.66
CA TYR A 105 3.22 -8.55 3.21
C TYR A 105 3.04 -8.28 1.70
N GLY A 106 3.81 -8.96 0.85
CA GLY A 106 3.62 -9.01 -0.62
C GLY A 106 4.22 -7.87 -1.46
N THR A 107 4.65 -6.76 -0.84
CA THR A 107 5.51 -5.77 -1.52
C THR A 107 6.94 -6.32 -1.58
N THR A 108 7.71 -5.96 -2.62
CA THR A 108 9.13 -6.31 -2.75
C THR A 108 9.89 -6.05 -1.44
N GLY A 109 10.39 -7.13 -0.86
CA GLY A 109 11.05 -7.15 0.42
C GLY A 109 11.96 -8.38 0.60
N PRO A 110 12.54 -8.57 1.79
CA PRO A 110 13.47 -9.66 2.06
C PRO A 110 12.91 -11.07 1.83
N THR A 111 11.58 -11.24 1.94
CA THR A 111 10.91 -12.53 1.72
C THR A 111 10.71 -12.86 0.25
N GLU A 112 10.75 -11.85 -0.62
CA GLU A 112 10.47 -12.00 -2.05
C GLU A 112 11.64 -12.60 -2.82
N THR A 113 11.33 -13.24 -3.95
CA THR A 113 12.34 -13.88 -4.79
C THR A 113 13.21 -12.83 -5.47
N ASN A 114 14.52 -12.94 -5.28
CA ASN A 114 15.51 -12.18 -6.04
C ASN A 114 15.58 -12.74 -7.47
N PRO A 115 15.27 -11.93 -8.50
CA PRO A 115 15.23 -12.40 -9.90
C PRO A 115 16.62 -12.78 -10.43
N VAL A 116 17.70 -12.28 -9.83
CA VAL A 116 19.08 -12.62 -10.22
C VAL A 116 19.48 -13.99 -9.71
N THR A 117 19.06 -14.37 -8.51
CA THR A 117 19.52 -15.61 -7.85
C THR A 117 18.47 -16.72 -7.84
N GLY A 118 17.20 -16.40 -8.10
CA GLY A 118 16.06 -17.32 -8.01
C GLY A 118 15.73 -17.76 -6.58
N LYS A 119 16.24 -17.07 -5.56
CA LYS A 119 16.03 -17.37 -4.12
C LYS A 119 15.51 -16.12 -3.40
N PRO A 120 14.88 -16.25 -2.21
CA PRO A 120 14.51 -15.08 -1.41
C PRO A 120 15.71 -14.14 -1.17
N TYR A 121 15.49 -12.82 -1.21
CA TYR A 121 16.55 -11.84 -0.96
C TYR A 121 17.23 -12.04 0.40
N GLY A 122 16.44 -12.27 1.46
CA GLY A 122 16.92 -12.36 2.83
C GLY A 122 17.80 -11.17 3.22
N LEU A 123 18.96 -11.46 3.81
CA LEU A 123 19.93 -10.43 4.22
C LEU A 123 20.60 -9.69 3.04
N GLN A 124 20.38 -10.12 1.80
CA GLN A 124 20.84 -9.40 0.61
C GLN A 124 19.89 -8.28 0.18
N PHE A 125 18.70 -8.19 0.79
CA PHE A 125 17.80 -7.08 0.52
C PHE A 125 18.47 -5.77 0.97
N PRO A 126 18.54 -4.74 0.11
CA PRO A 126 19.19 -3.50 0.46
C PRO A 126 18.46 -2.80 1.60
N VAL A 127 19.21 -1.99 2.36
CA VAL A 127 18.61 -1.07 3.32
C VAL A 127 17.74 -0.06 2.55
N VAL A 128 16.51 0.11 3.02
CA VAL A 128 15.52 1.06 2.51
C VAL A 128 15.23 2.12 3.56
N THR A 129 14.93 3.34 3.10
CA THR A 129 14.54 4.47 3.95
C THR A 129 13.05 4.77 3.81
N ILE A 130 12.52 5.63 4.68
CA ILE A 130 11.17 6.18 4.50
C ILE A 130 11.06 6.92 3.15
N GLY A 131 12.09 7.65 2.74
CA GLY A 131 12.12 8.33 1.44
C GLY A 131 12.02 7.35 0.25
N ASP A 132 12.64 6.18 0.34
CA ASP A 132 12.49 5.11 -0.64
C ASP A 132 11.04 4.58 -0.68
N MET A 133 10.41 4.39 0.49
CA MET A 133 9.02 3.94 0.59
C MET A 133 8.06 4.95 -0.04
N VAL A 134 8.22 6.23 0.26
CA VAL A 134 7.40 7.32 -0.32
C VAL A 134 7.62 7.43 -1.82
N ARG A 135 8.87 7.32 -2.31
CA ARG A 135 9.12 7.30 -3.75
C ARG A 135 8.47 6.11 -4.45
N ALA A 136 8.36 4.96 -3.80
CA ALA A 136 7.62 3.82 -4.35
C ALA A 136 6.11 4.10 -4.37
N GLN A 137 5.55 4.67 -3.29
CA GLN A 137 4.15 5.09 -3.22
C GLN A 137 3.79 6.08 -4.32
N ILE A 138 4.65 7.06 -4.61
CA ILE A 138 4.45 8.01 -5.72
C ILE A 138 4.26 7.26 -7.04
N ARG A 139 5.04 6.20 -7.31
CA ARG A 139 4.87 5.39 -8.53
C ARG A 139 3.50 4.71 -8.59
N LEU A 140 2.96 4.28 -7.45
CA LEU A 140 1.61 3.75 -7.38
C LEU A 140 0.56 4.83 -7.63
N ILE A 141 0.72 6.02 -7.05
CA ILE A 141 -0.20 7.15 -7.27
C ILE A 141 -0.21 7.57 -8.75
N ASP A 142 0.97 7.65 -9.38
CA ASP A 142 1.11 7.89 -10.83
C ASP A 142 0.40 6.79 -11.65
N HIS A 143 0.57 5.52 -11.27
CA HIS A 143 -0.08 4.38 -11.93
C HIS A 143 -1.61 4.43 -11.83
N LEU A 144 -2.12 4.85 -10.68
CA LEU A 144 -3.54 5.09 -10.46
C LEU A 144 -4.03 6.37 -11.13
N GLY A 145 -3.16 7.14 -11.80
CA GLY A 145 -3.50 8.34 -12.56
C GLY A 145 -3.97 9.50 -11.71
N ILE A 146 -3.50 9.60 -10.46
CA ILE A 146 -3.91 10.65 -9.52
C ILE A 146 -2.83 11.72 -9.48
N ASP A 147 -3.16 12.93 -9.94
CA ASP A 147 -2.19 14.03 -9.98
C ASP A 147 -1.98 14.68 -8.59
N GLN A 148 -3.03 14.71 -7.77
CA GLN A 148 -2.98 15.29 -6.43
C GLN A 148 -3.86 14.50 -5.47
N LEU A 149 -3.26 14.04 -4.37
CA LEU A 149 -4.00 13.44 -3.26
C LEU A 149 -4.76 14.52 -2.49
N PHE A 150 -6.00 14.22 -2.11
CA PHE A 150 -6.77 15.02 -1.18
C PHE A 150 -6.11 15.06 0.20
N CYS A 151 -5.59 13.91 0.65
CA CYS A 151 -4.97 13.75 1.96
C CYS A 151 -3.97 12.59 1.96
N VAL A 152 -2.96 12.70 2.82
CA VAL A 152 -2.10 11.59 3.25
C VAL A 152 -2.24 11.47 4.77
N ALA A 153 -2.48 10.28 5.29
CA ALA A 153 -2.66 10.06 6.71
C ALA A 153 -2.01 8.75 7.18
N GLY A 154 -1.37 8.79 8.34
CA GLY A 154 -0.77 7.63 8.97
C GLY A 154 -0.33 7.94 10.40
N GLY A 155 -0.26 6.91 11.24
CA GLY A 155 0.21 7.00 12.62
C GLY A 155 1.55 6.29 12.81
N SER A 156 2.36 6.75 13.77
CA SER A 156 3.69 6.15 14.06
C SER A 156 4.59 6.18 12.81
N MET A 157 5.15 5.05 12.36
CA MET A 157 5.88 4.95 11.08
C MET A 157 5.05 5.43 9.89
N GLY A 158 3.72 5.28 9.95
CA GLY A 158 2.79 5.83 8.97
C GLY A 158 2.84 7.35 8.87
N GLY A 159 3.09 8.05 9.97
CA GLY A 159 3.20 9.51 9.99
C GLY A 159 4.58 10.05 9.63
N MET A 160 5.56 9.15 9.41
CA MET A 160 6.88 9.52 8.89
C MET A 160 6.93 9.52 7.36
N GLN A 161 6.08 8.71 6.74
CA GLN A 161 5.88 8.61 5.29
C GLN A 161 5.16 9.86 4.77
#